data_AF-A0A536YM82-F1
#
_entry.id   AF-A0A536YM82-F1
#
_cell.length_a   1.000
_cell.length_b   1.000
_cell.length_c   1.000
_cell.angle_alpha   90.00
_cell.angle_beta   90.00
_cell.angle_gamma   90.00
#
_symmetry.space_group_name_H-M   'P 1'
#
loop_
_entity.id
_entity.type
_entity.pdbx_description
1 polymer ?
#
loop_
_entity_poly.entity_id
_entity_poly.type
_entity_poly.pdbx_seq_one_letter_code
_entity_poly.pdbx_strand_id
1 'polypeptide(L)' 'MPSTIEFPAEFLWGAATSAYQIEGSPLADGAGPSIWQRFAHTPGLIRDGETGDVACDHYR' A
#
# COMPACT_ATOMS: atom_id res chain seq x y z
N MET A 1 -18.26 -30.21 19.58
CA MET A 1 -17.73 -28.88 19.95
C MET A 1 -16.47 -28.67 19.12
N PRO A 2 -16.38 -27.62 18.28
CA PRO A 2 -15.12 -27.35 17.60
C PRO A 2 -14.06 -27.00 18.65
N SER A 3 -12.85 -27.53 18.50
CA SER A 3 -11.72 -27.15 19.35
C SER A 3 -11.32 -25.71 19.05
N THR A 4 -11.25 -24.87 20.08
CA THR A 4 -10.68 -23.52 19.96
C THR A 4 -9.18 -23.64 19.70
N ILE A 5 -8.70 -22.97 18.66
CA ILE A 5 -7.26 -22.77 18.44
C ILE A 5 -6.85 -21.59 19.31
N GLU A 6 -5.92 -21.82 20.25
CA GLU A 6 -5.34 -20.79 21.11
C GLU A 6 -3.88 -20.56 20.72
N PHE A 7 -3.48 -19.29 20.65
CA PHE A 7 -2.10 -18.89 20.38
C PHE A 7 -1.34 -18.66 21.70
N PRO A 8 0.00 -18.79 21.73
CA PRO A 8 0.80 -18.45 22.91
C PRO A 8 0.49 -17.04 23.42
N ALA A 9 0.61 -16.82 24.73
CA ALA A 9 0.32 -15.53 25.37
C ALA A 9 1.11 -14.36 24.78
N GLU A 10 2.29 -14.63 24.21
CA GLU A 10 3.22 -13.66 23.65
C GLU A 10 3.12 -13.54 22.12
N PHE A 11 2.11 -14.17 21.50
CA PHE A 11 1.91 -14.10 20.06
C PHE A 11 1.48 -12.69 19.64
N LEU A 12 2.24 -12.09 18.72
CA LEU A 12 1.95 -10.75 18.21
C LEU A 12 1.02 -10.82 17.00
N TRP A 13 -0.04 -10.02 17.07
CA TRP A 13 -0.94 -9.76 15.96
C TRP A 13 -0.68 -8.38 15.39
N GLY A 14 -0.72 -8.27 14.07
CA GLY A 14 -0.54 -7.00 13.39
C GLY A 14 -1.14 -7.02 11.99
N ALA A 15 -1.17 -5.83 11.39
CA ALA A 15 -1.47 -5.63 9.99
C ALA A 15 -0.27 -4.95 9.31
N ALA A 16 -0.17 -5.09 7.99
CA ALA A 16 0.91 -4.52 7.22
C ALA A 16 0.40 -3.91 5.91
N THR A 17 1.11 -2.89 5.43
CA THR A 17 0.85 -2.16 4.19
C THR A 17 2.18 -1.82 3.52
N SER A 18 2.16 -1.18 2.34
CA SER A 18 3.34 -0.60 1.72
C SER A 18 3.07 0.82 1.23
N ALA A 19 4.09 1.67 1.22
CA ALA A 19 3.98 3.11 0.97
C ALA A 19 3.15 3.45 -0.28
N TYR A 20 3.59 3.01 -1.47
CA TYR A 20 2.92 3.34 -2.74
C TYR A 20 1.49 2.79 -2.85
N GLN A 21 1.13 1.77 -2.05
CA GLN A 21 -0.22 1.19 -2.06
C GLN A 21 -1.22 1.97 -1.21
N ILE A 22 -0.77 2.78 -0.24
CA ILE A 22 -1.69 3.42 0.72
C ILE A 22 -1.49 4.92 0.91
N GLU A 23 -0.27 5.44 0.76
CA GLU A 23 0.03 6.82 1.14
C GLU A 23 -0.67 7.83 0.24
N GLY A 24 -0.55 7.67 -1.09
CA GLY A 24 -0.86 8.75 -2.02
C GLY A 24 0.21 9.84 -1.99
N SER A 25 -0.01 10.93 -2.74
CA SER A 25 0.89 12.09 -2.80
C SER A 25 2.39 11.76 -3.03
N PRO A 26 2.74 10.92 -4.04
CA PRO A 26 4.07 10.29 -4.15
C PRO A 26 5.24 11.25 -4.44
N LEU A 27 4.95 12.54 -4.71
CA LEU A 27 5.93 13.60 -4.98
C LEU A 27 5.82 14.77 -4.00
N ALA A 28 5.03 14.63 -2.93
CA ALA A 28 4.89 15.68 -1.92
C ALA A 28 6.18 15.86 -1.12
N ASP A 29 6.38 17.08 -0.62
CA ASP A 29 7.37 17.44 0.41
C ASP A 29 8.82 16.96 0.13
N GLY A 30 9.19 16.92 -1.14
CA GLY A 30 10.53 16.53 -1.58
C GLY A 30 10.72 15.04 -1.85
N ALA A 31 9.65 14.24 -1.84
CA ALA A 31 9.70 12.85 -2.28
C ALA A 31 10.08 12.73 -3.76
N GLY A 32 11.05 11.85 -4.05
CA GLY A 32 11.48 11.55 -5.41
C GLY A 32 10.60 10.48 -6.09
N PRO A 33 10.48 10.51 -7.43
CA PRO A 33 9.68 9.53 -8.16
C PRO A 33 10.26 8.12 -8.03
N SER A 34 9.43 7.18 -7.59
CA SER A 34 9.77 5.75 -7.60
C SER A 34 9.65 5.14 -9.00
N ILE A 35 10.16 3.92 -9.19
CA ILE A 35 9.93 3.17 -10.44
C ILE A 35 8.43 2.89 -10.67
N TRP A 36 7.66 2.72 -9.59
CA TRP A 36 6.22 2.49 -9.64
C TRP A 36 5.44 3.73 -10.08
N GLN A 37 5.90 4.93 -9.69
CA GLN A 37 5.34 6.18 -10.23
C GLN A 37 5.43 6.20 -11.75
N ARG A 38 6.59 5.87 -12.32
CA ARG A 38 6.77 5.85 -13.78
C ARG A 38 5.95 4.73 -14.45
N PHE A 39 5.99 3.53 -13.87
CA PHE A 39 5.31 2.36 -14.43
C PHE A 39 3.78 2.56 -14.46
N ALA A 40 3.20 3.03 -13.36
CA ALA A 40 1.75 3.20 -13.25
C ALA A 40 1.21 4.29 -14.19
N HIS A 41 2.01 5.33 -14.45
CA HIS A 41 1.68 6.40 -15.40
C HIS A 41 1.94 6.03 -16.87
N THR A 42 2.35 4.80 -17.18
CA THR A 42 2.52 4.35 -18.56
C THR A 42 1.23 3.71 -19.08
N PRO A 43 0.61 4.23 -20.15
CA PRO A 43 -0.66 3.71 -20.68
C PRO A 43 -0.60 2.21 -21.00
N GLY A 44 -1.62 1.47 -20.55
CA GLY A 44 -1.76 0.04 -20.82
C GLY A 44 -0.92 -0.89 -19.92
N LEU A 45 -0.13 -0.37 -18.97
CA LEU A 45 0.63 -1.19 -18.03
C LEU A 45 -0.11 -1.49 -16.72
N ILE A 46 -1.10 -0.66 -16.36
CA ILE A 46 -2.00 -0.89 -15.24
C ILE A 46 -3.38 -1.23 -15.79
N ARG A 47 -4.02 -2.24 -15.20
CA ARG A 47 -5.42 -2.57 -15.47
C ARG A 47 -6.26 -1.34 -15.13
N ASP A 48 -7.08 -0.89 -16.07
CA ASP A 48 -7.94 0.30 -15.93
C ASP A 48 -7.19 1.64 -15.83
N GLY A 49 -5.86 1.65 -16.00
CA GLY A 49 -5.05 2.88 -16.05
C GLY A 49 -4.94 3.64 -14.72
N GLU A 50 -5.19 2.95 -13.59
CA GLU A 50 -5.12 3.54 -12.26
C GLU A 50 -3.68 3.87 -11.82
N THR A 51 -3.53 4.82 -10.90
CA THR A 51 -2.24 5.25 -10.35
C THR A 51 -2.25 5.22 -8.82
N GLY A 52 -1.06 5.29 -8.21
CA GLY A 52 -0.88 5.43 -6.77
C GLY A 52 -0.94 6.89 -6.29
N ASP A 53 -1.41 7.83 -7.11
CA ASP A 53 -1.32 9.27 -6.79
C ASP A 53 -2.21 9.64 -5.59
N VAL A 54 -3.32 8.93 -5.40
CA VAL A 54 -4.24 9.09 -4.25
C VAL A 54 -4.21 7.88 -3.34
N ALA A 55 -4.21 6.65 -3.89
CA ALA A 55 -4.32 5.42 -3.11
C ALA A 55 -5.52 5.46 -2.13
N CYS A 56 -5.30 5.22 -0.84
CA CYS A 56 -6.30 5.46 0.21
C CYS A 56 -6.02 6.74 1.03
N ASP A 57 -5.20 7.64 0.49
CA ASP A 57 -4.81 8.94 1.04
C ASP A 57 -4.29 8.89 2.48
N HIS A 58 -3.59 7.80 2.86
CA HIS A 58 -3.08 7.62 4.21
C HIS A 58 -1.97 8.61 4.58
N TYR A 59 -1.45 9.35 3.62
CA TYR A 59 -0.53 10.46 3.87
C TYR A 59 -1.21 11.63 4.61
N ARG A 60 -2.55 11.72 4.60
CA ARG A 60 -3.33 12.84 5.16
C ARG A 60 -4.32 12.41 6.24
#